data_AF-A0A382XTZ5-F1
#
_entry.id   AF-A0A382XTZ5-F1
#
_cell.length_a   1.000
_cell.length_b   1.000
_cell.length_c   1.000
_cell.angle_alpha   90.00
_cell.angle_beta   90.00
_cell.angle_gamma   90.00
#
_symmetry.space_group_name_H-M   'P 1'
#
loop_
_entity.id
_entity.type
_entity.pdbx_description
1 polymer ?
#
loop_
_entity_poly.entity_id
_entity_poly.type
_entity_poly.pdbx_seq_one_letter_code
_entity_poly.pdbx_strand_id
1 'polypeptide(L)'
;MNKRNYFICIGAVHSDYILRLKQDYYKNRTNPINQQKNLGGVAYNIAKILSFLNQNTKLYSLNCNILQKREIRLQGIKFKSLNKEVNERYYYSILDKNGKMIFGLANMDNYEKIINHNFIENYQNKKIILDLNLSLELIKDIINKNYKKNYICICGTSAHKVYKIKNFLNKIDTIILNKQESLTLTKKKT
;
A
#
# COMPACT_ATOMS: atom_id res chain seq x y z
N MET A 1 14.69 1.21 29.02
CA MET A 1 14.52 1.62 27.60
C MET A 1 13.19 1.08 27.09
N ASN A 2 12.28 1.94 26.63
CA ASN A 2 11.01 1.48 26.03
C ASN A 2 11.31 0.60 24.82
N LYS A 3 10.89 -0.67 24.88
CA LYS A 3 11.11 -1.67 23.83
C LYS A 3 10.30 -1.24 22.59
N ARG A 4 10.95 -0.55 21.64
CA ARG A 4 10.28 -0.07 20.41
C ARG A 4 9.68 -1.25 19.66
N ASN A 5 8.44 -1.11 19.21
CA ASN A 5 7.83 -2.11 18.33
C ASN A 5 8.59 -2.15 17.00
N TYR A 6 8.67 -3.34 16.42
CA TYR A 6 9.25 -3.53 15.09
C TYR A 6 8.13 -3.86 14.11
N PHE A 7 7.86 -2.88 13.23
CA PHE A 7 6.92 -2.98 12.13
C PHE A 7 7.58 -3.40 10.82
N ILE A 8 6.93 -4.33 10.13
CA ILE A 8 7.27 -4.76 8.78
C ILE A 8 6.06 -4.48 7.90
N CYS A 9 6.14 -3.41 7.12
CA CYS A 9 5.12 -3.05 6.13
C CYS A 9 5.47 -3.74 4.81
N ILE A 10 4.53 -4.45 4.21
CA ILE A 10 4.72 -5.18 2.95
C ILE A 10 3.58 -4.78 2.01
N GLY A 11 3.91 -4.18 0.87
CA GLY A 11 2.90 -3.68 -0.04
C GLY A 11 3.43 -2.58 -0.96
N ALA A 12 2.56 -1.68 -1.37
CA ALA A 12 2.83 -0.69 -2.41
C ALA A 12 3.65 0.52 -1.95
N VAL A 13 4.53 0.95 -2.85
CA VAL A 13 5.09 2.31 -2.91
C VAL A 13 5.19 2.75 -4.36
N HIS A 14 4.55 3.84 -4.73
CA HIS A 14 4.48 4.32 -6.12
C HIS A 14 4.40 5.85 -6.16
N SER A 15 4.51 6.43 -7.35
CA SER A 15 4.29 7.86 -7.52
C SER A 15 2.80 8.19 -7.61
N ASP A 16 2.34 9.07 -6.74
CA ASP A 16 1.00 9.62 -6.77
C ASP A 16 1.05 10.99 -7.46
N TYR A 17 0.24 11.13 -8.49
CA TYR A 17 0.07 12.33 -9.28
C TYR A 17 -1.31 12.92 -8.97
N ILE A 18 -1.35 14.09 -8.36
CA ILE A 18 -2.59 14.83 -8.09
C ILE A 18 -2.72 15.88 -9.18
N LEU A 19 -3.71 15.69 -10.05
CA LEU A 19 -3.99 16.55 -11.20
C LEU A 19 -5.24 17.36 -10.92
N ARG A 20 -5.10 18.65 -10.62
CA ARG A 20 -6.24 19.54 -10.36
C ARG A 20 -6.54 20.35 -11.61
N LEU A 21 -7.78 20.30 -12.10
CA LEU A 21 -8.22 21.11 -13.23
C LEU A 21 -8.10 22.61 -12.89
N LYS A 22 -7.58 23.41 -13.82
CA LYS A 22 -7.52 24.87 -13.67
C LYS A 22 -8.88 25.54 -13.88
N GLN A 23 -9.77 24.88 -14.60
CA GLN A 23 -11.10 25.36 -14.98
C GLN A 23 -12.12 24.20 -14.86
N ASP A 24 -13.36 24.44 -15.29
CA ASP A 24 -14.38 23.39 -15.34
C ASP A 24 -13.97 22.21 -16.23
N TYR A 25 -14.51 21.03 -15.92
CA TYR A 25 -14.23 19.81 -16.66
C TYR A 25 -15.00 19.79 -17.99
N TYR A 26 -14.27 19.67 -19.10
CA TYR A 26 -14.81 19.48 -20.44
C TYR A 26 -14.52 18.06 -20.94
N LYS A 27 -15.57 17.28 -21.15
CA LYS A 27 -15.48 15.90 -21.66
C LYS A 27 -14.93 15.87 -23.10
N ASN A 28 -14.12 14.84 -23.42
CA ASN A 28 -13.56 14.57 -24.75
C ASN A 28 -12.64 15.68 -25.32
N ARG A 29 -12.00 16.48 -24.46
CA ARG A 29 -11.03 17.52 -24.86
C ARG A 29 -9.88 17.62 -23.85
N THR A 30 -8.82 18.32 -24.22
CA THR A 30 -7.70 18.64 -23.32
C THR A 30 -8.15 19.61 -22.24
N ASN A 31 -7.88 19.28 -20.97
CA ASN A 31 -8.19 20.14 -19.84
C ASN A 31 -6.89 20.57 -19.15
N PRO A 32 -6.60 21.89 -19.02
CA PRO A 32 -5.40 22.36 -18.34
C PRO A 32 -5.40 22.02 -16.85
N ILE A 33 -4.26 21.59 -16.32
CA ILE A 33 -4.10 21.15 -14.93
C ILE A 33 -2.98 21.87 -14.18
N ASN A 34 -3.07 21.86 -12.86
CA ASN A 34 -1.93 21.94 -11.95
C ASN A 34 -1.58 20.51 -11.50
N GLN A 35 -0.30 20.15 -11.55
CA GLN A 35 0.18 18.83 -11.16
C GLN A 35 1.00 18.90 -9.88
N GLN A 36 0.73 17.98 -8.96
CA GLN A 36 1.62 17.66 -7.83
C GLN A 36 2.02 16.18 -7.91
N LYS A 37 3.26 15.88 -7.54
CA LYS A 37 3.79 14.52 -7.51
C LYS A 37 4.34 14.23 -6.12
N ASN A 38 3.90 13.12 -5.53
CA ASN A 38 4.37 12.62 -4.24
C ASN A 38 4.69 11.13 -4.33
N LEU A 39 5.42 10.58 -3.36
CA LEU A 39 5.35 9.14 -3.10
C LEU A 39 4.07 8.81 -2.32
N GLY A 40 3.43 7.72 -2.73
CA GLY A 40 2.25 7.17 -2.09
C GLY A 40 2.26 5.64 -2.09
N GLY A 41 1.08 5.05 -1.89
CA GLY A 41 0.89 3.63 -1.60
C GLY A 41 0.58 3.37 -0.14
N VAL A 42 -0.38 2.50 0.13
CA VAL A 42 -0.93 2.26 1.48
C VAL A 42 0.17 1.80 2.44
N ALA A 43 0.97 0.79 2.06
CA ALA A 43 2.07 0.32 2.90
C ALA A 43 3.13 1.40 3.16
N TYR A 44 3.49 2.21 2.16
CA TYR A 44 4.42 3.33 2.35
C TYR A 44 3.88 4.41 3.29
N ASN A 45 2.62 4.82 3.11
CA ASN A 45 2.01 5.86 3.94
C ASN A 45 1.94 5.44 5.42
N ILE A 46 1.60 4.17 5.69
CA ILE A 46 1.63 3.62 7.04
C ILE A 46 3.06 3.57 7.58
N ALA A 47 4.03 3.09 6.78
CA ALA A 47 5.43 3.05 7.19
C ALA A 47 5.98 4.45 7.52
N LYS A 48 5.58 5.48 6.77
CA LYS A 48 5.93 6.88 7.02
C LYS A 48 5.41 7.37 8.37
N ILE A 49 4.13 7.11 8.67
CA ILE A 49 3.53 7.49 9.97
C ILE A 49 4.23 6.75 11.13
N LEU A 50 4.48 5.44 10.99
CA LEU A 50 5.15 4.65 12.03
C LEU A 50 6.57 5.12 12.30
N SER A 51 7.32 5.45 11.23
CA SER A 51 8.67 6.00 11.34
C SER A 51 8.65 7.39 12.00
N PHE A 52 7.70 8.26 11.62
CA PHE A 52 7.48 9.55 12.27
C PHE A 52 7.19 9.41 13.77
N LEU A 53 6.45 8.38 14.18
CA LEU A 53 6.20 8.01 15.57
C LEU A 53 7.38 7.26 16.24
N ASN A 54 8.59 7.37 15.68
CA ASN A 54 9.84 6.77 16.17
C ASN A 54 9.81 5.23 16.33
N GLN A 55 8.97 4.53 15.57
CA GLN A 55 8.94 3.06 15.56
C GLN A 55 9.98 2.48 14.60
N ASN A 56 10.54 1.32 14.93
CA ASN A 56 11.48 0.63 14.03
C ASN A 56 10.69 0.05 12.85
N THR A 57 10.84 0.67 11.68
CA THR A 57 9.98 0.41 10.54
C THR A 57 10.78 -0.03 9.33
N LYS A 58 10.37 -1.16 8.75
CA LYS A 58 10.92 -1.69 7.50
C LYS A 58 9.81 -1.81 6.46
N LEU A 59 10.06 -1.36 5.24
CA LEU A 59 9.14 -1.42 4.10
C LEU A 59 9.66 -2.39 3.05
N TYR A 60 8.81 -3.34 2.67
CA TYR A 60 9.05 -4.34 1.64
C TYR A 60 8.13 -4.01 0.47
N SER A 61 8.70 -3.72 -0.69
CA SER A 61 7.94 -3.40 -1.89
C SER A 61 8.73 -3.79 -3.15
N LEU A 62 8.09 -3.68 -4.31
CA LEU A 62 8.80 -3.74 -5.60
C LEU A 62 9.90 -2.66 -5.67
N ASN A 63 10.93 -2.96 -6.45
CA ASN A 63 12.11 -2.12 -6.51
C ASN A 63 11.78 -0.71 -6.98
N CYS A 64 12.42 0.25 -6.34
CA CYS A 64 12.24 1.67 -6.61
C CYS A 64 13.48 2.27 -7.27
N ASN A 65 13.30 3.37 -8.00
CA ASN A 65 14.41 4.13 -8.53
C ASN A 65 15.22 4.81 -7.39
N ILE A 66 16.38 5.36 -7.74
CA ILE A 66 17.32 5.94 -6.76
C ILE A 66 16.70 7.10 -5.96
N LEU A 67 15.89 7.95 -6.62
CA LEU A 67 15.26 9.11 -6.00
C LEU A 67 14.20 8.68 -4.99
N GLN A 68 13.34 7.73 -5.37
CA GLN A 68 12.32 7.16 -4.50
C GLN A 68 12.95 6.48 -3.28
N LYS A 69 14.03 5.70 -3.47
CA LYS A 69 14.76 5.07 -2.35
C LYS A 69 15.35 6.11 -1.39
N ARG A 70 15.90 7.20 -1.94
CA ARG A 70 16.42 8.31 -1.13
C ARG A 70 15.31 8.95 -0.31
N GLU A 71 14.15 9.24 -0.91
CA GLU A 71 12.99 9.81 -0.23
C GLU A 71 12.50 8.89 0.91
N ILE A 72 12.34 7.58 0.64
CA ILE A 72 11.95 6.58 1.65
C ILE A 72 12.94 6.58 2.83
N ARG A 73 14.24 6.60 2.54
CA ARG A 73 15.29 6.59 3.57
C ARG A 73 15.29 7.88 4.41
N LEU A 74 15.02 9.03 3.80
CA LEU A 74 14.90 10.31 4.51
C LEU A 74 13.73 10.32 5.52
N GLN A 75 12.71 9.48 5.32
CA GLN A 75 11.64 9.28 6.30
C GLN A 75 12.05 8.37 7.47
N GLY A 76 13.29 7.85 7.51
CA GLY A 76 13.75 6.90 8.55
C GLY A 76 13.35 5.44 8.31
N ILE A 77 12.81 5.12 7.12
CA ILE A 77 12.32 3.79 6.78
C ILE A 77 13.44 2.92 6.20
N LYS A 78 13.59 1.69 6.70
CA LYS A 78 14.49 0.69 6.09
C LYS A 78 13.77 0.04 4.89
N PHE A 79 14.30 0.20 3.68
CA PHE A 79 13.69 -0.36 2.47
C PHE A 79 14.31 -1.72 2.09
N LYS A 80 13.47 -2.71 1.73
CA LYS A 80 13.89 -3.97 1.12
C LYS A 80 13.10 -4.19 -0.17
N SER A 81 13.82 -4.40 -1.27
CA SER A 81 13.20 -4.70 -2.56
C SER A 81 12.76 -6.18 -2.63
N LEU A 82 11.59 -6.41 -3.23
CA LEU A 82 11.03 -7.76 -3.46
C LEU A 82 11.44 -8.35 -4.82
N ASN A 83 11.91 -7.51 -5.75
CA ASN A 83 12.39 -7.91 -7.07
C ASN A 83 13.63 -7.09 -7.46
N LYS A 84 14.29 -7.45 -8.57
CA LYS A 84 15.44 -6.70 -9.09
C LYS A 84 15.03 -5.53 -9.99
N GLU A 85 13.96 -5.69 -10.75
CA GLU A 85 13.52 -4.70 -11.75
C GLU A 85 12.78 -3.52 -11.15
N VAL A 86 13.06 -2.32 -11.67
CA VAL A 86 12.29 -1.12 -11.34
C VAL A 86 11.11 -1.04 -12.31
N ASN A 87 9.90 -1.30 -11.80
CA ASN A 87 8.66 -1.20 -12.57
C ASN A 87 8.02 0.18 -12.40
N GLU A 88 7.54 0.75 -13.50
CA GLU A 88 6.70 1.95 -13.45
C GLU A 88 5.37 1.66 -12.78
N ARG A 89 5.12 2.37 -11.69
CA ARG A 89 3.91 2.23 -10.87
C ARG A 89 3.49 3.62 -10.46
N TYR A 90 2.23 3.95 -10.69
CA TYR A 90 1.71 5.27 -10.41
C TYR A 90 0.20 5.26 -10.20
N TYR A 91 -0.27 6.28 -9.49
CA TYR A 91 -1.68 6.58 -9.32
C TYR A 91 -1.93 8.02 -9.74
N TYR A 92 -2.94 8.25 -10.57
CA TYR A 92 -3.43 9.58 -10.89
C TYR A 92 -4.74 9.82 -10.15
N SER A 93 -4.82 10.93 -9.41
CA SER A 93 -6.06 11.47 -8.86
C SER A 93 -6.43 12.71 -9.64
N ILE A 94 -7.57 12.69 -10.33
CA ILE A 94 -8.07 13.83 -11.09
C ILE A 94 -9.08 14.56 -10.21
N LEU A 95 -8.79 15.83 -9.91
CA LEU A 95 -9.63 16.71 -9.10
C LEU A 95 -10.23 17.82 -9.96
N ASP A 96 -11.46 18.21 -9.68
CA ASP A 96 -12.07 19.39 -10.28
C ASP A 96 -11.39 20.69 -9.81
N LYS A 97 -11.82 21.83 -10.37
CA LYS A 97 -11.27 23.14 -9.99
C LYS A 97 -11.44 23.46 -8.51
N ASN A 98 -12.39 22.85 -7.81
CA ASN A 98 -12.67 23.03 -6.39
C ASN A 98 -11.91 22.03 -5.50
N GLY A 99 -11.17 21.07 -6.09
CA GLY A 99 -10.42 20.04 -5.38
C GLY A 99 -11.23 18.78 -5.07
N LYS A 100 -12.46 18.63 -5.58
CA LYS A 100 -13.24 17.40 -5.42
C LYS A 100 -12.76 16.35 -6.41
N MET A 101 -12.58 15.12 -5.95
CA MET A 101 -12.15 14.01 -6.80
C MET A 101 -13.22 13.67 -7.85
N ILE A 102 -12.80 13.62 -9.12
CA ILE A 102 -13.62 13.18 -10.25
C ILE A 102 -13.44 11.66 -10.42
N PHE A 103 -12.21 11.20 -10.61
CA PHE A 103 -11.87 9.77 -10.64
C PHE A 103 -10.37 9.54 -10.39
N GLY A 104 -10.00 8.28 -10.15
CA GLY A 104 -8.62 7.83 -10.00
C GLY A 104 -8.23 6.78 -11.03
N LEU A 105 -6.97 6.78 -11.47
CA LEU A 105 -6.40 5.79 -12.38
C LEU A 105 -5.18 5.16 -11.73
N ALA A 106 -5.09 3.83 -11.73
CA ALA A 106 -4.03 3.09 -11.07
C ALA A 106 -3.27 2.22 -12.07
N ASN A 107 -1.95 2.36 -12.12
CA ASN A 107 -1.03 1.42 -12.76
C ASN A 107 -0.28 0.66 -11.66
N MET A 108 -0.81 -0.51 -11.26
CA MET A 108 -0.37 -1.25 -10.07
C MET A 108 -0.22 -2.76 -10.30
N ASP A 109 -0.38 -3.25 -11.53
CA ASP A 109 -0.47 -4.68 -11.82
C ASP A 109 0.83 -5.44 -11.49
N ASN A 110 1.97 -4.76 -11.51
CA ASN A 110 3.25 -5.40 -11.15
C ASN A 110 3.27 -5.96 -9.73
N TYR A 111 2.45 -5.46 -8.79
CA TYR A 111 2.39 -6.00 -7.42
C TYR A 111 1.80 -7.41 -7.37
N GLU A 112 0.94 -7.77 -8.33
CA GLU A 112 0.38 -9.12 -8.46
C GLU A 112 1.41 -10.11 -9.03
N LYS A 113 2.46 -9.60 -9.71
CA LYS A 113 3.46 -10.42 -10.43
C LYS A 113 4.66 -10.82 -9.56
N ILE A 114 4.60 -10.64 -8.25
CA ILE A 114 5.66 -11.05 -7.33
C ILE A 114 5.56 -12.56 -7.11
N ILE A 115 6.45 -13.32 -7.75
CA ILE A 115 6.47 -14.79 -7.66
C ILE A 115 7.46 -15.29 -6.60
N ASN A 116 8.52 -14.52 -6.32
CA ASN A 116 9.55 -14.95 -5.38
C ASN A 116 9.14 -14.66 -3.92
N HIS A 117 8.89 -15.72 -3.16
CA HIS A 117 8.45 -15.67 -1.76
C HIS A 117 9.61 -15.84 -0.75
N ASN A 118 10.87 -15.92 -1.20
CA ASN A 118 12.04 -16.18 -0.34
C ASN A 118 12.28 -15.06 0.69
N PHE A 119 11.73 -13.87 0.46
CA PHE A 119 11.82 -12.77 1.43
C PHE A 119 10.96 -12.99 2.68
N ILE A 120 9.99 -13.90 2.63
CA ILE A 120 9.11 -14.22 3.75
C ILE A 120 9.94 -15.00 4.77
N GLU A 121 10.50 -14.30 5.74
CA GLU A 121 11.28 -14.89 6.82
C GLU A 121 10.33 -15.41 7.94
N ASN A 122 10.83 -16.28 8.82
CA ASN A 122 10.11 -16.71 10.02
C ASN A 122 10.23 -15.65 11.11
N TYR A 123 9.51 -14.54 10.93
CA TYR A 123 9.51 -13.45 11.90
C TYR A 123 9.00 -13.92 13.27
N GLN A 124 9.53 -13.31 14.33
CA GLN A 124 9.05 -13.53 15.69
C GLN A 124 8.85 -12.19 16.39
N ASN A 125 7.73 -12.06 17.10
CA ASN A 125 7.36 -10.88 17.87
C ASN A 125 7.41 -9.59 17.04
N LYS A 126 6.94 -9.65 15.78
CA LYS A 126 6.83 -8.50 14.88
C LYS A 126 5.37 -8.05 14.71
N LYS A 127 5.21 -6.81 14.27
CA LYS A 127 3.95 -6.25 13.76
C LYS A 127 4.03 -6.22 12.24
N ILE A 128 3.35 -7.14 11.55
CA ILE A 128 3.38 -7.25 10.09
C ILE A 128 2.14 -6.56 9.54
N ILE A 129 2.34 -5.59 8.66
CA ILE A 129 1.27 -4.82 8.02
C ILE A 129 1.29 -5.16 6.53
N LEU A 130 0.19 -5.68 6.00
CA LEU A 130 0.04 -6.01 4.58
C LEU A 130 -1.01 -5.11 3.96
N ASP A 131 -0.71 -4.56 2.79
CA ASP A 131 -1.74 -4.01 1.93
C ASP A 131 -2.22 -5.04 0.91
N LEU A 132 -3.38 -4.78 0.31
CA LEU A 132 -4.02 -5.73 -0.61
C LEU A 132 -3.62 -5.56 -2.09
N ASN A 133 -2.58 -4.77 -2.39
CA ASN A 133 -2.03 -4.71 -3.75
C ASN A 133 -1.25 -5.98 -4.14
N LEU A 134 -0.74 -6.71 -3.15
CA LEU A 134 -0.03 -7.98 -3.36
C LEU A 134 -0.97 -9.09 -3.86
N SER A 135 -0.41 -10.11 -4.50
CA SER A 135 -1.18 -11.26 -4.96
C SER A 135 -1.84 -12.03 -3.82
N LEU A 136 -2.97 -12.68 -4.12
CA LEU A 136 -3.67 -13.55 -3.17
C LEU A 136 -2.75 -14.63 -2.62
N GLU A 137 -1.95 -15.24 -3.50
CA GLU A 137 -0.99 -16.28 -3.13
C GLU A 137 0.07 -15.76 -2.17
N LEU A 138 0.64 -14.58 -2.46
CA LEU A 138 1.65 -13.99 -1.59
C LEU A 138 1.07 -13.58 -0.23
N ILE A 139 -0.14 -13.00 -0.21
CA ILE A 139 -0.85 -12.66 1.04
C ILE A 139 -1.09 -13.93 1.87
N LYS A 140 -1.58 -14.98 1.23
CA LYS A 140 -1.83 -16.29 1.87
C LYS A 140 -0.55 -16.83 2.52
N ASP A 141 0.57 -16.79 1.81
CA ASP A 141 1.84 -17.32 2.29
C ASP A 141 2.40 -16.53 3.47
N ILE A 142 2.36 -15.19 3.38
CA ILE A 142 2.82 -14.34 4.48
C ILE A 142 1.98 -14.58 5.74
N ILE A 143 0.65 -14.60 5.61
CA ILE A 143 -0.25 -14.82 6.75
C ILE A 143 -0.01 -16.20 7.36
N ASN A 144 -0.07 -17.27 6.55
CA ASN A 144 0.07 -18.65 7.04
C ASN A 144 1.39 -18.90 7.75
N LYS A 145 2.49 -18.30 7.25
CA LYS A 145 3.82 -18.47 7.84
C LYS A 145 4.00 -17.70 9.14
N ASN A 146 3.30 -16.57 9.33
CA ASN A 146 3.62 -15.64 10.41
C ASN A 146 2.55 -15.48 11.51
N TYR A 147 1.29 -15.85 11.27
CA TYR A 147 0.17 -15.50 12.17
C TYR A 147 0.30 -16.02 13.61
N LYS A 148 0.98 -17.15 13.84
CA LYS A 148 1.09 -17.73 15.20
C LYS A 148 2.06 -16.99 16.12
N LYS A 149 3.06 -16.29 15.56
CA LYS A 149 4.19 -15.70 16.31
C LYS A 149 4.31 -14.19 16.15
N ASN A 150 3.40 -13.59 15.40
CA ASN A 150 3.43 -12.18 15.03
C ASN A 150 2.02 -11.64 14.99
N TYR A 151 1.91 -10.33 15.13
CA TYR A 151 0.67 -9.62 14.92
C TYR A 151 0.50 -9.29 13.44
N ILE A 152 -0.64 -9.64 12.86
CA ILE A 152 -1.00 -9.44 11.46
C ILE A 152 -2.06 -8.35 11.35
N CYS A 153 -1.70 -7.26 10.69
CA CYS A 153 -2.60 -6.18 10.31
C CYS A 153 -2.77 -6.16 8.79
N ILE A 154 -4.01 -6.07 8.33
CA ILE A 154 -4.35 -5.89 6.92
C ILE A 154 -4.90 -4.48 6.71
N CYS A 155 -4.45 -3.82 5.66
CA CYS A 155 -4.97 -2.54 5.22
C CYS A 155 -5.58 -2.65 3.83
N GLY A 156 -6.83 -2.19 3.71
CA GLY A 156 -7.54 -2.08 2.44
C GLY A 156 -6.80 -1.19 1.45
N THR A 157 -7.07 -1.44 0.17
CA THR A 157 -6.50 -0.65 -0.95
C THR A 157 -7.57 -0.31 -1.97
N SER A 158 -8.47 -1.26 -2.26
CA SER A 158 -9.70 -1.02 -2.98
C SER A 158 -10.75 -2.07 -2.64
N ALA A 159 -12.02 -1.72 -2.85
CA ALA A 159 -13.14 -2.66 -2.72
C ALA A 159 -12.98 -3.90 -3.62
N HIS A 160 -12.29 -3.79 -4.76
CA HIS A 160 -12.02 -4.92 -5.66
C HIS A 160 -10.95 -5.88 -5.13
N LYS A 161 -10.21 -5.53 -4.07
CA LYS A 161 -9.09 -6.33 -3.55
C LYS A 161 -9.37 -6.96 -2.18
N VAL A 162 -10.40 -6.50 -1.45
CA VAL A 162 -10.72 -7.02 -0.10
C VAL A 162 -11.09 -8.49 -0.06
N TYR A 163 -11.58 -9.06 -1.16
CA TYR A 163 -11.93 -10.48 -1.22
C TYR A 163 -10.75 -11.40 -0.88
N LYS A 164 -9.51 -10.95 -1.08
CA LYS A 164 -8.28 -11.73 -0.90
C LYS A 164 -8.09 -12.25 0.54
N ILE A 165 -8.67 -11.59 1.53
CA ILE A 165 -8.50 -11.95 2.95
C ILE A 165 -9.68 -12.73 3.54
N LYS A 166 -10.74 -12.96 2.77
CA LYS A 166 -11.99 -13.55 3.26
C LYS A 166 -11.80 -14.89 3.97
N ASN A 167 -10.88 -15.72 3.47
CA ASN A 167 -10.63 -17.06 4.00
C ASN A 167 -9.56 -17.09 5.11
N PHE A 168 -9.05 -15.93 5.54
CA PHE A 168 -7.96 -15.82 6.50
C PHE A 168 -8.30 -14.95 7.71
N LEU A 169 -9.56 -14.54 7.89
CA LEU A 169 -9.99 -13.62 8.94
C LEU A 169 -9.64 -14.12 10.35
N ASN A 170 -9.66 -15.44 10.58
CA ASN A 170 -9.27 -16.06 11.85
C ASN A 170 -7.75 -16.02 12.15
N LYS A 171 -6.94 -15.53 11.22
CA LYS A 171 -5.47 -15.41 11.33
C LYS A 171 -5.01 -13.94 11.28
N ILE A 172 -5.93 -12.99 11.30
CA ILE A 172 -5.67 -11.56 11.18
C ILE A 172 -6.10 -10.89 12.49
N ASP A 173 -5.18 -10.18 13.14
CA ASP A 173 -5.47 -9.48 14.39
C ASP A 173 -6.21 -8.17 14.17
N THR A 174 -5.98 -7.49 13.04
CA THR A 174 -6.64 -6.20 12.73
C THR A 174 -6.80 -5.98 11.23
N ILE A 175 -7.94 -5.39 10.87
CA ILE A 175 -8.27 -5.02 9.49
C ILE A 175 -8.67 -3.55 9.48
N ILE A 176 -8.00 -2.75 8.65
CA ILE A 176 -8.29 -1.33 8.44
C ILE A 176 -8.88 -1.18 7.06
N LEU A 177 -10.19 -0.89 6.98
CA LEU A 177 -10.94 -0.74 5.73
C LEU A 177 -11.74 0.56 5.76
N ASN A 178 -11.95 1.15 4.59
CA ASN A 178 -12.99 2.18 4.44
C ASN A 178 -14.40 1.56 4.40
N LYS A 179 -15.43 2.41 4.39
CA LYS A 179 -16.85 1.97 4.38
C LYS A 179 -17.16 1.03 3.21
N GLN A 180 -16.76 1.38 1.98
CA GLN A 180 -17.05 0.61 0.78
C GLN A 180 -16.36 -0.76 0.80
N GLU A 181 -15.10 -0.79 1.23
CA GLU A 181 -14.30 -2.00 1.41
C GLU A 181 -14.92 -2.95 2.44
N SER A 182 -15.37 -2.41 3.58
CA SER A 182 -16.03 -3.18 4.64
C SER A 182 -17.35 -3.80 4.18
N LEU A 183 -18.19 -3.03 3.48
CA LEU A 183 -19.43 -3.52 2.87
C LEU A 183 -19.14 -4.64 1.87
N THR A 184 -18.12 -4.46 1.03
CA THR A 184 -17.72 -5.46 0.02
C THR A 184 -17.23 -6.75 0.68
N LEU A 185 -16.41 -6.66 1.74
CA LEU A 185 -15.90 -7.83 2.45
C LEU A 185 -17.03 -8.63 3.14
N THR A 186 -18.00 -7.93 3.72
CA THR A 186 -19.12 -8.54 4.46
C THR A 186 -20.28 -8.97 3.57
N LYS A 187 -20.25 -8.65 2.27
CA LYS A 187 -21.37 -8.83 1.33
C LYS A 187 -22.69 -8.18 1.78
N LYS A 188 -22.64 -7.19 2.68
CA LYS A 188 -23.84 -6.41 3.04
C LYS A 188 -24.15 -5.44 1.91
N LYS A 189 -25.33 -5.57 1.30
CA LYS A 189 -25.90 -4.54 0.44
C LYS A 189 -26.32 -3.35 1.32
N THR A 190 -25.96 -2.14 0.91
CA THR A 190 -26.53 -0.89 1.45
C THR A 190 -27.95 -0.71 0.96
#